data_AF-A0A0F4QDA8-F1
#
_entry.id   AF-A0A0F4QDA8-F1
#
_cell.length_a   1.000
_cell.length_b   1.000
_cell.length_c   1.000
_cell.angle_alpha   90.00
_cell.angle_beta   90.00
_cell.angle_gamma   90.00
#
_symmetry.space_group_name_H-M   'P 1'
#
loop_
_entity.id
_entity.type
_entity.pdbx_description
1 polymer ?
#
loop_
_entity_poly.entity_id
_entity_poly.type
_entity_poly.pdbx_seq_one_letter_code
_entity_poly.pdbx_strand_id
1 'polypeptide(L)'
;NGQDYSTTVDQNGNWTVDVDGSDLVADTEFDVVVSSSDAAGNTVDSIGTSTHTVDTSATAGSVAVNAITSDDVINATESGETIAVSGTASGGDIATGDTVTMTINGQDYSTTVDQNGNWTVDVDGSDLAADTEFEVVVSSSDAAGNTVDSTGTSTHTVDTSATAGTVAVNAITSDDVINATESGETIAVSGTATGGDISAGDSVTMTINGQDYST
;
A
#
# COMPACT_ATOMS: atom_id res chain seq x y z
N ASN A 1 36.91 6.91 23.07
CA ASN A 1 36.92 8.40 23.24
C ASN A 1 37.83 8.93 24.36
N GLY A 2 38.69 8.12 25.00
CA GLY A 2 39.61 8.62 26.03
C GLY A 2 38.91 9.21 27.28
N GLN A 3 37.62 8.93 27.44
CA GLN A 3 36.82 9.27 28.60
C GLN A 3 36.94 8.13 29.61
N ASP A 4 37.39 8.44 30.82
CA ASP A 4 37.52 7.45 31.89
C ASP A 4 36.20 7.31 32.63
N TYR A 5 35.71 6.07 32.71
CA TYR A 5 34.55 5.69 33.52
C TYR A 5 35.03 4.91 34.74
N SER A 6 34.53 5.24 35.93
CA SER A 6 34.96 4.61 37.17
C SER A 6 33.79 4.23 38.06
N THR A 7 33.90 3.07 38.70
CA THR A 7 32.99 2.58 39.73
C THR A 7 33.78 1.73 40.73
N THR A 8 33.10 1.12 41.71
CA THR A 8 33.72 0.22 42.69
C THR A 8 33.03 -1.13 42.68
N VAL A 9 33.80 -2.19 42.95
CA VAL A 9 33.26 -3.55 43.13
C VAL A 9 32.45 -3.62 44.43
N ASP A 10 31.24 -4.18 44.35
CA ASP A 10 30.34 -4.37 45.49
C ASP A 10 30.76 -5.55 46.37
N GLN A 11 30.05 -5.74 47.49
CA GLN A 11 30.34 -6.81 48.46
C GLN A 11 30.10 -8.22 47.90
N ASN A 12 29.36 -8.34 46.80
CA ASN A 12 29.06 -9.60 46.12
C ASN A 12 30.00 -9.86 44.91
N GLY A 13 30.93 -8.95 44.61
CA GLY A 13 31.85 -9.06 43.48
C GLY A 13 31.32 -8.51 42.15
N ASN A 14 30.20 -7.78 42.15
CA ASN A 14 29.66 -7.13 40.95
C ASN A 14 30.10 -5.67 40.87
N TRP A 15 29.96 -5.07 39.70
CA TRP A 15 30.15 -3.64 39.51
C TRP A 15 29.19 -3.14 38.41
N THR A 16 28.87 -1.85 38.44
CA THR A 16 28.04 -1.22 37.41
C THR A 16 28.50 0.23 37.26
N VAL A 17 28.55 0.69 36.03
CA VAL A 17 28.88 2.06 35.67
C VAL A 17 28.03 2.44 34.47
N ASP A 18 27.40 3.61 34.55
CA ASP A 18 26.69 4.16 33.39
C ASP A 18 27.73 4.76 32.44
N VAL A 19 27.70 4.32 31.19
CA VAL A 19 28.60 4.75 30.12
C VAL A 19 27.75 5.44 29.06
N ASP A 20 28.22 6.58 28.53
CA ASP A 20 27.50 7.25 27.45
C ASP A 20 27.53 6.38 26.19
N GLY A 21 26.35 6.09 25.64
CA GLY A 21 26.23 5.22 24.46
C GLY A 21 27.02 5.71 23.25
N SER A 22 27.24 7.02 23.11
CA SER A 22 28.07 7.59 22.05
C SER A 22 29.53 7.15 22.12
N ASP A 23 30.06 6.88 23.33
CA ASP A 23 31.42 6.38 23.48
C ASP A 23 31.51 4.92 23.06
N LEU A 24 30.48 4.11 23.34
CA LEU A 24 30.38 2.73 22.88
C LEU A 24 30.17 2.64 21.36
N VAL A 25 29.49 3.61 20.75
CA VAL A 25 29.40 3.72 19.28
C VAL A 25 30.77 4.03 18.67
N ALA A 26 31.56 4.88 19.32
CA ALA A 26 32.88 5.29 18.83
C ALA A 26 34.00 4.27 19.11
N ASP A 27 33.80 3.37 20.06
CA ASP A 27 34.82 2.44 20.55
C ASP A 27 34.22 1.05 20.81
N THR A 28 34.52 0.08 19.95
CA THR A 28 33.95 -1.28 19.98
C THR A 28 34.77 -2.27 20.80
N GLU A 29 35.86 -1.82 21.41
CA GLU A 29 36.74 -2.64 22.23
C GLU A 29 37.36 -1.79 23.35
N PHE A 30 37.22 -2.22 24.60
CA PHE A 30 37.80 -1.49 25.73
C PHE A 30 38.24 -2.44 26.85
N ASP A 31 39.25 -2.00 27.60
CA ASP A 31 39.72 -2.68 28.80
C ASP A 31 38.99 -2.16 30.04
N VAL A 32 38.68 -3.08 30.94
CA VAL A 32 38.21 -2.83 32.30
C VAL A 32 39.33 -3.16 33.26
N VAL A 33 39.80 -2.16 34.00
CA VAL A 33 40.91 -2.29 34.94
C VAL A 33 40.40 -2.21 36.38
N VAL A 34 40.68 -3.22 37.19
CA VAL A 34 40.41 -3.23 38.63
C VAL A 34 41.73 -3.13 39.39
N SER A 35 41.98 -1.96 39.97
CA SER A 35 43.12 -1.73 40.85
C SER A 35 42.80 -2.17 42.28
N SER A 36 43.64 -3.05 42.82
CA SER A 36 43.50 -3.62 44.17
C SER A 36 44.75 -3.35 45.01
N SER A 37 44.59 -3.29 46.34
CA SER A 37 45.71 -3.19 47.28
C SER A 37 45.60 -4.20 48.40
N ASP A 38 46.73 -4.78 48.82
CA ASP A 38 46.79 -5.62 50.01
C ASP A 38 46.95 -4.79 51.30
N ALA A 39 46.90 -5.45 52.46
CA ALA A 39 47.05 -4.80 53.77
C ALA A 39 48.45 -4.19 54.01
N ALA A 40 49.46 -4.59 53.23
CA ALA A 40 50.81 -4.03 53.28
C ALA A 40 50.99 -2.83 52.33
N GLY A 41 49.96 -2.50 51.52
CA GLY A 41 49.96 -1.40 50.58
C GLY A 41 50.52 -1.74 49.18
N ASN A 42 50.74 -3.01 48.86
CA ASN A 42 51.13 -3.41 47.50
C ASN A 42 49.92 -3.30 46.57
N THR A 43 50.08 -2.69 45.39
CA THR A 43 49.02 -2.53 44.39
C THR A 43 49.17 -3.50 43.22
N VAL A 44 48.04 -3.93 42.65
CA VAL A 44 47.99 -4.76 41.43
C VAL A 44 46.77 -4.42 40.60
N ASP A 45 46.90 -4.47 39.27
CA ASP A 45 45.80 -4.31 38.33
C ASP A 45 45.39 -5.66 37.74
N SER A 46 44.08 -5.91 37.73
CA SER A 46 43.47 -7.01 36.96
C SER A 46 42.74 -6.42 35.76
N ILE A 47 43.01 -6.94 34.56
CA ILE A 47 42.48 -6.40 33.30
C ILE A 47 41.58 -7.44 32.65
N GLY A 48 40.39 -7.02 32.23
CA GLY A 48 39.53 -7.78 31.32
C GLY A 48 39.21 -6.93 30.10
N THR A 49 39.10 -7.55 28.92
CA THR A 49 38.76 -6.86 27.67
C THR A 49 37.34 -7.21 27.26
N SER A 50 36.58 -6.22 26.81
CA SER A 50 35.24 -6.38 26.25
C SER A 50 35.20 -5.93 24.80
N THR A 51 34.41 -6.62 23.98
CA THR A 51 34.12 -6.20 22.60
C THR A 51 32.62 -6.22 22.34
N HIS A 52 32.17 -5.36 21.42
CA HIS A 52 30.78 -5.33 20.92
C HIS A 52 30.74 -4.85 19.47
N THR A 53 29.57 -4.96 18.84
CA THR A 53 29.31 -4.42 17.50
C THR A 53 28.38 -3.22 17.59
N VAL A 54 28.38 -2.38 16.55
CA VAL A 54 27.56 -1.17 16.48
C VAL A 54 26.71 -1.23 15.22
N ASP A 55 25.41 -1.09 15.41
CA ASP A 55 24.43 -0.88 14.36
C ASP A 55 23.37 0.10 14.89
N THR A 56 23.26 1.25 14.25
CA THR A 56 22.44 2.39 14.73
C THR A 56 21.48 2.90 13.65
N SER A 57 21.26 2.12 12.59
CA SER A 57 20.40 2.54 11.50
C SER A 57 19.85 1.35 10.73
N ALA A 58 18.53 1.35 10.53
CA ALA A 58 17.89 0.53 9.51
C ALA A 58 17.85 1.28 8.16
N THR A 59 17.73 0.51 7.09
CA THR A 59 17.76 0.97 5.70
C THR A 59 16.37 0.87 5.09
N ALA A 60 15.82 1.98 4.62
CA ALA A 60 14.55 1.98 3.89
C ALA A 60 14.65 1.23 2.56
N GLY A 61 13.55 0.61 2.13
CA GLY A 61 13.39 -0.02 0.83
C GLY A 61 12.54 0.81 -0.12
N SER A 62 11.95 0.12 -1.10
CA SER A 62 11.04 0.66 -2.10
C SER A 62 9.66 0.04 -1.94
N VAL A 63 8.64 0.88 -1.96
CA VAL A 63 7.24 0.48 -1.94
C VAL A 63 6.58 0.98 -3.21
N ALA A 64 5.87 0.09 -3.91
CA ALA A 64 5.11 0.43 -5.10
C ALA A 64 3.70 -0.11 -4.96
N VAL A 65 2.72 0.64 -5.47
CA VAL A 65 1.31 0.26 -5.51
C VAL A 65 0.97 -0.06 -6.96
N ASN A 66 0.25 -1.15 -7.19
CA ASN A 66 -0.28 -1.47 -8.51
C ASN A 66 -1.41 -0.49 -8.87
N ALA A 67 -1.85 -0.51 -10.13
CA ALA A 67 -3.06 0.21 -10.53
C ALA A 67 -4.24 -0.18 -9.62
N ILE A 68 -5.07 0.80 -9.30
CA ILE A 68 -6.32 0.56 -8.57
C ILE A 68 -7.33 0.01 -9.57
N THR A 69 -7.81 -1.22 -9.35
CA THR A 69 -8.52 -2.03 -10.37
C THR A 69 -7.64 -2.29 -11.62
N SER A 70 -8.22 -2.80 -12.70
CA SER A 70 -7.44 -3.20 -13.88
C SER A 70 -7.00 -2.04 -14.78
N ASP A 71 -7.68 -0.90 -14.68
CA ASP A 71 -7.53 0.25 -15.57
C ASP A 71 -7.17 1.55 -14.83
N ASP A 72 -6.91 1.49 -13.52
CA ASP A 72 -6.59 2.65 -12.69
C ASP A 72 -7.73 3.68 -12.57
N VAL A 73 -8.97 3.19 -12.75
CA VAL A 73 -10.21 3.94 -12.66
C VAL A 73 -11.17 3.21 -11.74
N ILE A 74 -11.76 3.92 -10.78
CA ILE A 74 -12.92 3.43 -10.02
C ILE A 74 -14.19 3.80 -10.79
N ASN A 75 -14.91 2.80 -11.28
CA ASN A 75 -16.21 2.97 -11.90
C ASN A 75 -17.38 2.89 -10.89
N ALA A 76 -18.60 3.07 -11.38
CA ALA A 76 -19.81 3.09 -10.54
C ALA A 76 -20.03 1.76 -9.79
N THR A 77 -19.76 0.62 -10.43
CA THR A 77 -19.90 -0.70 -9.81
C THR A 77 -18.80 -0.90 -8.77
N GLU A 78 -17.54 -0.64 -9.13
CA GLU A 78 -16.38 -0.79 -8.25
C GLU A 78 -16.49 0.09 -7.00
N SER A 79 -17.07 1.29 -7.12
CA SER A 79 -17.30 2.19 -5.98
C SER A 79 -18.25 1.60 -4.90
N GLY A 80 -19.01 0.56 -5.24
CA GLY A 80 -19.89 -0.16 -4.32
C GLY A 80 -19.37 -1.55 -3.90
N GLU A 81 -18.17 -1.93 -4.34
CA GLU A 81 -17.56 -3.23 -4.06
C GLU A 81 -16.36 -3.11 -3.13
N THR A 82 -15.84 -4.25 -2.66
CA THR A 82 -14.56 -4.33 -1.98
C THR A 82 -13.48 -4.58 -3.04
N ILE A 83 -12.48 -3.70 -3.09
CA ILE A 83 -11.40 -3.72 -4.08
C ILE A 83 -10.10 -4.16 -3.41
N ALA A 84 -9.41 -5.12 -4.02
CA ALA A 84 -8.10 -5.55 -3.58
C ALA A 84 -7.04 -4.53 -4.02
N VAL A 85 -6.54 -3.72 -3.08
CA VAL A 85 -5.37 -2.86 -3.31
C VAL A 85 -4.12 -3.68 -3.07
N SER A 86 -3.21 -3.67 -4.04
CA SER A 86 -2.03 -4.52 -4.03
C SER A 86 -0.78 -3.77 -4.45
N GLY A 87 0.37 -4.33 -4.12
CA GLY A 87 1.64 -3.75 -4.50
C GLY A 87 2.82 -4.61 -4.13
N THR A 88 4.00 -3.99 -4.14
CA THR A 88 5.26 -4.61 -3.77
C THR A 88 6.01 -3.78 -2.74
N ALA A 89 6.83 -4.44 -1.92
CA ALA A 89 7.70 -3.85 -0.93
C ALA A 89 9.01 -4.65 -0.92
N SER A 90 10.14 -4.00 -1.24
CA SER A 90 11.42 -4.71 -1.34
C SER A 90 12.63 -3.79 -1.15
N GLY A 91 13.78 -4.39 -0.82
CA GLY A 91 15.03 -3.66 -0.60
C GLY A 91 15.15 -3.09 0.82
N GLY A 92 16.35 -2.64 1.18
CA GLY A 92 16.65 -2.23 2.55
C GLY A 92 16.43 -3.38 3.54
N ASP A 93 15.87 -3.05 4.71
CA ASP A 93 15.48 -4.00 5.75
C ASP A 93 14.02 -4.47 5.63
N ILE A 94 13.35 -4.23 4.49
CA ILE A 94 12.00 -4.76 4.25
C ILE A 94 12.06 -6.29 4.23
N ALA A 95 11.25 -6.92 5.08
CA ALA A 95 11.15 -8.37 5.23
C ALA A 95 9.69 -8.86 5.21
N THR A 96 9.53 -10.16 4.99
CA THR A 96 8.23 -10.83 5.12
C THR A 96 7.67 -10.66 6.52
N GLY A 97 6.39 -10.29 6.62
CA GLY A 97 5.72 -10.00 7.87
C GLY A 97 5.78 -8.54 8.29
N ASP A 98 6.58 -7.70 7.62
CA ASP A 98 6.56 -6.25 7.85
C ASP A 98 5.16 -5.70 7.62
N THR A 99 4.76 -4.77 8.48
CA THR A 99 3.40 -4.22 8.46
C THR A 99 3.29 -3.17 7.36
N VAL A 100 2.30 -3.34 6.50
CA VAL A 100 1.90 -2.38 5.47
C VAL A 100 0.68 -1.65 5.96
N THR A 101 0.70 -0.32 5.95
CA THR A 101 -0.41 0.54 6.37
C THR A 101 -0.71 1.60 5.33
N MET A 102 -1.98 1.98 5.22
CA MET A 102 -2.44 3.10 4.40
C MET A 102 -3.70 3.68 5.01
N THR A 103 -3.90 4.98 4.85
CA THR A 103 -5.13 5.67 5.22
C THR A 103 -5.79 6.18 3.96
N ILE A 104 -7.00 5.72 3.66
CA ILE A 104 -7.75 6.06 2.43
C ILE A 104 -9.09 6.62 2.87
N ASN A 105 -9.41 7.85 2.47
CA ASN A 105 -10.63 8.56 2.90
C ASN A 105 -10.76 8.64 4.44
N GLY A 106 -9.63 8.69 5.15
CA GLY A 106 -9.59 8.73 6.62
C GLY A 106 -9.83 7.38 7.32
N GLN A 107 -9.95 6.29 6.57
CA GLN A 107 -10.04 4.93 7.09
C GLN A 107 -8.67 4.23 7.01
N ASP A 108 -8.26 3.61 8.11
CA ASP A 108 -6.99 2.88 8.18
C ASP A 108 -7.16 1.45 7.68
N TYR A 109 -6.24 1.03 6.82
CA TYR A 109 -6.12 -0.30 6.26
C TYR A 109 -4.73 -0.86 6.55
N SER A 110 -4.65 -2.16 6.87
CA SER A 110 -3.37 -2.81 7.18
C SER A 110 -3.29 -4.23 6.65
N THR A 111 -2.09 -4.61 6.21
CA THR A 111 -1.74 -5.97 5.81
C THR A 111 -0.25 -6.22 6.12
N THR A 112 0.33 -7.29 5.60
CA THR A 112 1.75 -7.59 5.75
C THR A 112 2.41 -7.94 4.42
N VAL A 113 3.70 -7.70 4.31
CA VAL A 113 4.52 -8.15 3.18
C VAL A 113 4.61 -9.69 3.17
N ASP A 114 4.35 -10.31 2.02
CA ASP A 114 4.43 -11.75 1.82
C ASP A 114 5.87 -12.25 1.59
N GLN A 115 6.04 -13.56 1.41
CA GLN A 115 7.35 -14.19 1.17
C GLN A 115 8.04 -13.78 -0.14
N ASN A 116 7.31 -13.19 -1.07
CA ASN A 116 7.79 -12.77 -2.38
C ASN A 116 7.92 -11.22 -2.47
N GLY A 117 7.66 -10.50 -1.38
CA GLY A 117 7.68 -9.04 -1.35
C GLY A 117 6.40 -8.38 -1.89
N ASN A 118 5.30 -9.13 -2.05
CA ASN A 118 4.00 -8.54 -2.41
C ASN A 118 3.16 -8.27 -1.16
N TRP A 119 2.15 -7.45 -1.32
CA TRP A 119 1.13 -7.25 -0.29
C TRP A 119 -0.23 -7.01 -0.96
N THR A 120 -1.30 -7.30 -0.24
CA THR A 120 -2.67 -7.04 -0.68
C THR A 120 -3.55 -6.79 0.53
N VAL A 121 -4.46 -5.83 0.41
CA VAL A 121 -5.47 -5.50 1.41
C VAL A 121 -6.78 -5.19 0.71
N ASP A 122 -7.88 -5.69 1.30
CA ASP A 122 -9.23 -5.40 0.84
C ASP A 122 -9.64 -4.01 1.34
N VAL A 123 -10.03 -3.13 0.41
CA VAL A 123 -10.41 -1.73 0.66
C VAL A 123 -11.83 -1.48 0.15
N ASP A 124 -12.62 -0.70 0.87
CA ASP A 124 -13.95 -0.34 0.41
C ASP A 124 -13.86 0.59 -0.81
N GLY A 125 -14.52 0.23 -1.91
CA GLY A 125 -14.50 1.01 -3.15
C GLY A 125 -15.05 2.42 -2.98
N SER A 126 -15.89 2.65 -1.96
CA SER A 126 -16.38 3.98 -1.62
C SER A 126 -15.28 4.90 -1.07
N ASP A 127 -14.28 4.34 -0.37
CA ASP A 127 -13.14 5.11 0.12
C ASP A 127 -12.22 5.48 -1.06
N LEU A 128 -11.96 4.54 -1.96
CA LEU A 128 -11.20 4.81 -3.20
C LEU A 128 -11.94 5.79 -4.12
N ALA A 129 -13.27 5.79 -4.15
CA ALA A 129 -14.03 6.78 -4.93
C ALA A 129 -13.96 8.20 -4.32
N ALA A 130 -13.74 8.31 -3.01
CA ALA A 130 -13.68 9.58 -2.28
C ALA A 130 -12.25 10.14 -2.17
N ASP A 131 -11.24 9.27 -2.23
CA ASP A 131 -9.83 9.60 -2.07
C ASP A 131 -8.99 8.95 -3.18
N THR A 132 -8.45 9.80 -4.06
CA THR A 132 -7.78 9.38 -5.29
C THR A 132 -6.26 9.45 -5.22
N GLU A 133 -5.70 9.79 -4.05
CA GLU A 133 -4.26 9.84 -3.81
C GLU A 133 -3.96 9.47 -2.36
N PHE A 134 -3.21 8.40 -2.14
CA PHE A 134 -2.87 7.93 -0.79
C PHE A 134 -1.44 7.42 -0.70
N GLU A 135 -0.88 7.46 0.51
CA GLU A 135 0.43 6.90 0.83
C GLU A 135 0.29 5.50 1.43
N VAL A 136 1.22 4.62 1.07
CA VAL A 136 1.42 3.31 1.67
C VAL A 136 2.74 3.32 2.40
N VAL A 137 2.70 2.99 3.69
CA VAL A 137 3.88 2.93 4.57
C VAL A 137 4.14 1.49 4.97
N VAL A 138 5.37 1.03 4.75
CA VAL A 138 5.87 -0.26 5.22
C VAL A 138 6.88 -0.01 6.34
N SER A 139 6.59 -0.52 7.53
CA SER A 139 7.45 -0.35 8.71
C SER A 139 8.28 -1.61 8.93
N SER A 140 9.60 -1.44 8.97
CA SER A 140 10.60 -2.50 9.00
C SER A 140 11.56 -2.34 10.18
N SER A 141 12.18 -3.43 10.60
CA SER A 141 13.22 -3.39 11.63
C SER A 141 14.38 -4.33 11.32
N ASP A 142 15.60 -3.91 11.62
CA ASP A 142 16.78 -4.76 11.51
C ASP A 142 16.96 -5.68 12.73
N ALA A 143 18.01 -6.50 12.72
CA ALA A 143 18.33 -7.42 13.81
C ALA A 143 18.84 -6.72 15.09
N ALA A 144 19.31 -5.47 14.99
CA ALA A 144 19.73 -4.64 16.12
C ALA A 144 18.54 -3.91 16.78
N GLY A 145 17.36 -3.94 16.15
CA GLY A 145 16.13 -3.32 16.61
C GLY A 145 15.97 -1.87 16.14
N ASN A 146 16.77 -1.40 15.19
CA ASN A 146 16.52 -0.11 14.55
C ASN A 146 15.30 -0.24 13.63
N THR A 147 14.46 0.79 13.61
CA THR A 147 13.23 0.82 12.80
C THR A 147 13.35 1.83 11.68
N VAL A 148 12.71 1.55 10.55
CA VAL A 148 12.63 2.47 9.40
C VAL A 148 11.31 2.29 8.66
N ASP A 149 10.78 3.39 8.15
CA ASP A 149 9.61 3.39 7.28
C ASP A 149 10.01 3.56 5.82
N SER A 150 9.38 2.79 4.94
CA SER A 150 9.47 2.92 3.49
C SER A 150 8.12 3.33 2.94
N THR A 151 8.08 4.35 2.09
CA THR A 151 6.83 4.96 1.62
C THR A 151 6.67 4.83 0.11
N GLY A 152 5.46 4.56 -0.35
CA GLY A 152 5.04 4.63 -1.74
C GLY A 152 3.75 5.45 -1.87
N THR A 153 3.54 6.10 -3.01
CA THR A 153 2.32 6.87 -3.27
C THR A 153 1.52 6.18 -4.39
N SER A 154 0.21 6.13 -4.25
CA SER A 154 -0.72 5.70 -5.28
C SER A 154 -1.60 6.88 -5.69
N THR A 155 -1.93 6.93 -6.97
CA THR A 155 -2.95 7.84 -7.53
C THR A 155 -3.79 7.06 -8.51
N HIS A 156 -5.09 7.29 -8.52
CA HIS A 156 -6.01 6.72 -9.52
C HIS A 156 -7.06 7.76 -9.93
N THR A 157 -7.98 7.41 -10.83
CA THR A 157 -9.09 8.29 -11.22
C THR A 157 -10.45 7.66 -10.93
N VAL A 158 -11.51 8.47 -11.02
CA VAL A 158 -12.86 8.02 -10.73
C VAL A 158 -13.77 8.44 -11.89
N ASP A 159 -14.47 7.47 -12.49
CA ASP A 159 -15.48 7.70 -13.52
C ASP A 159 -16.73 6.84 -13.24
N THR A 160 -17.70 7.46 -12.57
CA THR A 160 -18.91 6.76 -12.11
C THR A 160 -20.11 6.96 -13.04
N SER A 161 -19.91 7.52 -14.24
CA SER A 161 -21.05 7.78 -15.14
C SER A 161 -20.71 7.72 -16.61
N ALA A 162 -21.45 6.89 -17.34
CA ALA A 162 -21.53 6.99 -18.79
C ALA A 162 -22.45 8.14 -19.23
N THR A 163 -22.14 8.75 -20.38
CA THR A 163 -22.89 9.85 -20.97
C THR A 163 -23.91 9.34 -21.99
N ALA A 164 -25.19 9.64 -21.78
CA ALA A 164 -26.24 9.29 -22.73
C ALA A 164 -26.13 10.08 -24.03
N GLY A 165 -26.39 9.42 -25.16
CA GLY A 165 -26.54 10.04 -26.47
C GLY A 165 -27.97 10.36 -26.84
N THR A 166 -28.21 10.51 -28.15
CA THR A 166 -29.54 10.71 -28.74
C THR A 166 -29.86 9.56 -29.68
N VAL A 167 -31.05 8.98 -29.54
CA VAL A 167 -31.59 7.95 -30.44
C VAL A 167 -32.86 8.51 -31.10
N ALA A 168 -32.96 8.36 -32.41
CA ALA A 168 -34.14 8.73 -33.20
C ALA A 168 -34.59 7.54 -34.05
N VAL A 169 -35.91 7.39 -34.20
CA VAL A 169 -36.52 6.35 -35.06
C VAL A 169 -37.09 7.04 -36.28
N ASN A 170 -36.82 6.49 -37.47
CA ASN A 170 -37.41 6.95 -38.71
C ASN A 170 -38.92 6.62 -38.73
N ALA A 171 -39.66 7.23 -39.66
CA ALA A 171 -41.06 6.88 -39.87
C ALA A 171 -41.22 5.36 -40.06
N ILE A 172 -42.28 4.79 -39.48
CA ILE A 172 -42.62 3.38 -39.67
C ILE A 172 -43.31 3.27 -41.02
N THR A 173 -42.69 2.59 -41.99
CA THR A 173 -43.02 2.68 -43.42
C THR A 173 -42.86 4.12 -43.95
N SER A 174 -43.26 4.40 -45.19
CA SER A 174 -43.00 5.71 -45.81
C SER A 174 -43.89 6.84 -45.30
N ASP A 175 -45.03 6.51 -44.71
CA ASP A 175 -46.08 7.46 -44.31
C ASP A 175 -46.41 7.40 -42.81
N ASP A 176 -45.62 6.67 -42.02
CA ASP A 176 -45.79 6.52 -40.56
C ASP A 176 -47.12 5.85 -40.17
N VAL A 177 -47.68 5.03 -41.06
CA VAL A 177 -48.97 4.36 -40.89
C VAL A 177 -48.85 2.91 -41.35
N ILE A 178 -49.22 1.95 -40.49
CA ILE A 178 -49.35 0.54 -40.88
C ILE A 178 -50.72 0.31 -41.51
N ASN A 179 -50.74 -0.07 -42.79
CA ASN A 179 -51.93 -0.48 -43.51
C ASN A 179 -52.17 -2.00 -43.41
N ALA A 180 -53.29 -2.48 -43.99
CA ALA A 180 -53.68 -3.87 -43.91
C ALA A 180 -52.67 -4.83 -44.58
N THR A 181 -52.03 -4.41 -45.67
CA THR A 181 -51.00 -5.21 -46.35
C THR A 181 -49.73 -5.26 -45.50
N GLU A 182 -49.24 -4.11 -45.05
CA GLU A 182 -48.02 -3.99 -44.24
C GLU A 182 -48.13 -4.75 -42.91
N SER A 183 -49.34 -4.83 -42.34
CA SER A 183 -49.58 -5.61 -41.11
C SER A 183 -49.31 -7.12 -41.25
N GLY A 184 -49.25 -7.63 -42.48
CA GLY A 184 -48.89 -9.01 -42.80
C GLY A 184 -47.43 -9.20 -43.22
N GLU A 185 -46.63 -8.14 -43.26
CA GLU A 185 -45.25 -8.14 -43.74
C GLU A 185 -44.23 -7.99 -42.61
N THR A 186 -42.95 -8.23 -42.92
CA THR A 186 -41.83 -7.87 -42.03
C THR A 186 -41.38 -6.45 -42.37
N ILE A 187 -41.64 -5.52 -41.46
CA ILE A 187 -41.29 -4.10 -41.64
C ILE A 187 -39.90 -3.83 -41.03
N ALA A 188 -39.03 -3.20 -41.83
CA ALA A 188 -37.74 -2.72 -41.33
C ALA A 188 -37.94 -1.44 -40.53
N VAL A 189 -37.71 -1.51 -39.21
CA VAL A 189 -37.61 -0.34 -38.34
C VAL A 189 -36.17 0.14 -38.38
N SER A 190 -35.96 1.43 -38.62
CA SER A 190 -34.62 2.03 -38.72
C SER A 190 -34.56 3.38 -38.00
N GLY A 191 -33.37 3.88 -37.76
CA GLY A 191 -33.15 5.10 -37.00
C GLY A 191 -31.70 5.56 -37.00
N THR A 192 -31.38 6.50 -36.11
CA THR A 192 -30.02 6.97 -35.84
C THR A 192 -29.74 6.91 -34.33
N ALA A 193 -28.48 6.69 -33.95
CA ALA A 193 -28.01 6.72 -32.58
C ALA A 193 -26.63 7.40 -32.55
N THR A 194 -26.50 8.53 -31.87
CA THR A 194 -25.27 9.36 -31.89
C THR A 194 -25.11 10.18 -30.61
N GLY A 195 -23.86 10.55 -30.27
CA GLY A 195 -23.53 11.40 -29.12
C GLY A 195 -23.40 10.62 -27.82
N GLY A 196 -22.90 11.27 -26.77
CA GLY A 196 -22.53 10.58 -25.52
C GLY A 196 -21.50 9.48 -25.79
N ASP A 197 -21.64 8.34 -25.11
CA ASP A 197 -20.81 7.15 -25.29
C ASP A 197 -21.37 6.17 -26.33
N ILE A 198 -22.38 6.58 -27.12
CA ILE A 198 -22.91 5.72 -28.18
C ILE A 198 -21.83 5.46 -29.24
N SER A 199 -21.55 4.19 -29.49
CA SER A 199 -20.49 3.73 -30.38
C SER A 199 -20.99 2.69 -31.40
N ALA A 200 -20.20 2.49 -32.46
CA ALA A 200 -20.54 1.47 -33.46
C ALA A 200 -20.40 0.06 -32.85
N GLY A 201 -21.47 -0.72 -32.91
CA GLY A 201 -21.53 -2.06 -32.30
C GLY A 201 -22.33 -2.09 -31.01
N ASP A 202 -22.77 -0.95 -30.49
CA ASP A 202 -23.74 -0.91 -29.39
C ASP A 202 -25.03 -1.61 -29.78
N SER A 203 -25.58 -2.41 -28.87
CA SER A 203 -26.83 -3.12 -29.10
C SER A 203 -28.01 -2.15 -29.17
N VAL A 204 -28.89 -2.34 -30.14
CA VAL A 204 -30.19 -1.66 -30.19
C VAL A 204 -31.26 -2.65 -29.80
N THR A 205 -32.01 -2.37 -28.74
CA THR A 205 -33.10 -3.21 -28.26
C THR A 205 -34.43 -2.47 -28.38
N MET A 206 -35.48 -3.18 -28.81
CA MET A 206 -36.83 -2.67 -28.94
C MET A 206 -37.82 -3.72 -28.44
N THR A 207 -38.80 -3.32 -27.63
CA THR A 207 -39.92 -4.19 -27.25
C THR A 207 -41.18 -3.68 -27.93
N ILE A 208 -41.73 -4.45 -28.87
CA ILE A 208 -42.93 -4.11 -29.65
C ILE A 208 -43.98 -5.17 -29.41
N ASN A 209 -45.14 -4.77 -28.87
CA ASN A 209 -46.24 -5.68 -28.49
C ASN A 209 -45.78 -6.83 -27.55
N GLY A 210 -44.87 -6.53 -26.63
CA GLY A 210 -44.31 -7.52 -25.69
C GLY A 210 -43.31 -8.50 -26.31
N GLN A 211 -42.95 -8.33 -27.59
CA GLN A 211 -41.89 -9.08 -28.24
C GLN A 211 -40.60 -8.25 -28.28
N ASP A 212 -39.50 -8.85 -27.88
CA ASP A 212 -38.18 -8.23 -27.92
C ASP A 212 -37.51 -8.43 -29.29
N TYR A 213 -36.89 -7.35 -29.77
CA TYR A 213 -36.06 -7.27 -30.96
C TYR A 213 -34.70 -6.70 -30.56
N SER A 214 -33.63 -7.29 -31.05
CA SER A 214 -32.27 -6.84 -30.76
C SER A 214 -31.37 -7.00 -31.98
N THR A 215 -30.44 -6.07 -32.17
CA THR A 215 -29.32 -6.20 -33.12
C THR A 215 -27.99 -6.14 -32.40
#